data_AF-A0A0P7IV37-F1
#
_entry.id   AF-A0A0P7IV37-F1
#
_cell.length_a   1.000
_cell.length_b   1.000
_cell.length_c   1.000
_cell.angle_alpha   90.00
_cell.angle_beta   90.00
_cell.angle_gamma   90.00
#
_symmetry.space_group_name_H-M   'P 1'
#
loop_
_entity.id
_entity.type
_entity.pdbx_description
1 polymer ?
#
loop_
_entity_poly.entity_id
_entity_poly.type
_entity_poly.pdbx_seq_one_letter_code
_entity_poly.pdbx_strand_id
1 'polypeptide(L)'
;MIQGTLKTVSAVLLLITVATGATAQSTPQQPLPVDIRDVVNRPTPEFDRNDIVNPDSRFYQNNGTFAASGARRTLIENAARGVGIRAGFAAEAEQINAIVMQKWRRILDQHYNFRPLLMQNGVVVPPVITRIQGVRELPSSRLLYSAQIQYEIVKEPRLSTLPPSWMDYALLPIRDVRPPNNVSFENNAEKDLWRSAARAGWDEGVREARLAFVDAFNVLARDYAGMQLFHELARSGFVSVPRVDISRQATRIDENGRRAFVNEQAVRLVAGSRFRLRN
;
A
#
# COMPACT_ATOMS: atom_id res chain seq x y z
N MET A 1 -41.25 11.23 21.62
CA MET A 1 -40.58 9.93 21.83
C MET A 1 -40.71 9.18 20.51
N ILE A 2 -39.66 8.78 19.78
CA ILE A 2 -38.54 7.90 20.15
C ILE A 2 -37.34 8.24 19.24
N GLN A 3 -36.12 8.19 19.80
CA GLN A 3 -34.84 8.31 19.10
C GLN A 3 -34.50 7.05 18.28
N GLY A 4 -33.67 7.18 17.23
CA GLY A 4 -33.01 6.03 16.60
C GLY A 4 -32.09 6.38 15.42
N THR A 5 -30.83 6.02 15.57
CA THR A 5 -29.62 6.37 14.81
C THR A 5 -29.41 5.59 13.49
N LEU A 6 -28.51 6.12 12.66
CA LEU A 6 -27.94 5.63 11.40
C LEU A 6 -27.71 4.11 11.24
N LYS A 7 -27.89 3.61 10.00
CA LYS A 7 -26.85 3.06 9.08
C LYS A 7 -27.49 2.07 8.10
N THR A 8 -27.32 2.30 6.78
CA THR A 8 -26.96 1.27 5.77
C THR A 8 -26.91 1.91 4.37
N VAL A 9 -25.71 2.09 3.83
CA VAL A 9 -25.47 2.14 2.38
C VAL A 9 -25.13 0.71 1.97
N SER A 10 -25.94 0.14 1.08
CA SER A 10 -25.70 -1.20 0.53
C SER A 10 -24.67 -1.10 -0.59
N ALA A 11 -23.49 -1.64 -0.34
CA ALA A 11 -22.59 -2.12 -1.38
C ALA A 11 -22.84 -3.63 -1.57
N VAL A 12 -23.23 -4.01 -2.78
CA VAL A 12 -23.32 -5.39 -3.28
C VAL A 12 -22.06 -5.60 -4.14
N LEU A 13 -21.19 -6.60 -3.99
CA LEU A 13 -21.28 -7.94 -3.42
C LEU A 13 -19.88 -8.38 -2.94
N LEU A 14 -19.78 -8.90 -1.72
CA LEU A 14 -18.66 -9.73 -1.24
C LEU A 14 -19.25 -11.08 -0.81
N LEU A 15 -18.73 -12.19 -1.34
CA LEU A 15 -19.01 -13.54 -0.85
C LEU A 15 -17.88 -13.96 0.09
N ILE A 16 -18.15 -13.92 1.39
CA ILE A 16 -17.44 -14.71 2.40
C ILE A 16 -18.52 -15.31 3.30
N THR A 17 -18.57 -16.65 3.37
CA THR A 17 -19.32 -17.39 4.38
C THR A 17 -18.36 -17.81 5.49
N VAL A 18 -18.69 -17.50 6.75
CA VAL A 18 -17.92 -17.82 7.95
C VAL A 18 -18.58 -18.96 8.73
N ALA A 19 -17.77 -19.87 9.28
CA ALA A 19 -18.03 -20.61 10.53
C ALA A 19 -16.64 -21.12 11.01
N THR A 20 -16.19 -21.14 12.27
CA THR A 20 -16.80 -20.91 13.60
C THR A 20 -15.65 -20.81 14.61
N GLY A 21 -15.77 -19.96 15.63
CA GLY A 21 -15.31 -20.26 17.00
C GLY A 21 -13.90 -19.85 17.45
N ALA A 22 -13.87 -19.25 18.65
CA ALA A 22 -12.77 -19.09 19.60
C ALA A 22 -11.91 -17.80 19.56
N THR A 23 -12.22 -16.97 20.55
CA THR A 23 -11.52 -15.83 21.17
C THR A 23 -9.99 -15.78 21.11
N ALA A 24 -9.45 -14.71 20.54
CA ALA A 24 -8.32 -13.94 21.05
C ALA A 24 -8.27 -12.59 20.31
N GLN A 25 -8.44 -11.48 21.04
CA GLN A 25 -8.27 -10.13 20.50
C GLN A 25 -6.81 -9.93 20.07
N SER A 26 -6.57 -9.90 18.76
CA SER A 26 -5.36 -9.33 18.18
C SER A 26 -5.77 -8.02 17.50
N THR A 27 -5.39 -6.91 18.11
CA THR A 27 -5.40 -5.60 17.45
C THR A 27 -4.60 -5.73 16.15
N PRO A 28 -5.08 -5.26 14.99
CA PRO A 28 -4.22 -5.14 13.83
C PRO A 28 -3.12 -4.15 14.21
N GLN A 29 -1.92 -4.64 14.50
CA GLN A 29 -0.74 -3.79 14.55
C GLN A 29 -0.66 -3.12 13.18
N GLN A 30 -0.87 -1.80 13.13
CA GLN A 30 -0.43 -1.02 11.99
C GLN A 30 1.02 -1.42 11.76
N PRO A 31 1.38 -1.97 10.58
CA PRO A 31 2.77 -2.25 10.30
C PRO A 31 3.52 -0.93 10.52
N LEU A 32 4.61 -0.99 11.30
CA LEU A 32 5.53 0.13 11.46
C LEU A 32 5.79 0.72 10.07
N PRO A 33 5.84 2.05 9.92
CA PRO A 33 6.15 2.66 8.63
C PRO A 33 7.47 2.08 8.14
N VAL A 34 7.38 1.21 7.13
CA VAL A 34 8.55 0.59 6.52
C VAL A 34 9.27 1.74 5.81
N ASP A 35 10.49 2.06 6.26
CA ASP A 35 11.32 2.99 5.52
C ASP A 35 11.56 2.36 4.14
N ILE A 36 11.12 3.04 3.08
CA ILE A 36 11.25 2.54 1.70
C ILE A 36 12.74 2.30 1.37
N ARG A 37 13.67 3.01 2.05
CA ARG A 37 15.11 2.78 1.95
C ARG A 37 15.53 1.38 2.43
N ASP A 38 14.81 0.79 3.37
CA ASP A 38 15.08 -0.56 3.87
C ASP A 38 14.61 -1.65 2.89
N VAL A 39 13.68 -1.32 1.98
CA VAL A 39 13.16 -2.24 0.96
C VAL A 39 14.02 -2.23 -0.30
N VAL A 40 14.56 -1.07 -0.69
CA VAL A 40 15.42 -0.91 -1.86
C VAL A 40 16.83 -1.49 -1.65
N ASN A 41 17.28 -1.62 -0.40
CA ASN A 41 18.64 -2.03 -0.06
C ASN A 41 18.79 -3.49 0.44
N ARG A 42 17.75 -4.32 0.37
CA ARG A 42 17.95 -5.74 0.66
C ARG A 42 18.67 -6.41 -0.50
N PRO A 43 19.79 -7.12 -0.24
CA PRO A 43 20.36 -7.97 -1.27
C PRO A 43 19.26 -8.94 -1.71
N THR A 44 18.99 -8.92 -3.00
CA THR A 44 18.16 -9.92 -3.68
C THR A 44 18.57 -11.29 -3.19
N PRO A 45 17.66 -12.16 -2.75
CA PRO A 45 18.07 -13.53 -2.51
C PRO A 45 18.42 -14.10 -3.89
N GLU A 46 19.61 -14.67 -3.99
CA GLU A 46 20.30 -15.11 -5.21
C GLU A 46 19.58 -16.32 -5.86
N PHE A 47 18.33 -16.17 -6.28
CA PHE A 47 17.55 -17.21 -6.95
C PHE A 47 16.99 -16.71 -8.28
N ASP A 48 16.99 -17.58 -9.29
CA ASP A 48 16.33 -17.32 -10.57
C ASP A 48 15.04 -18.16 -10.70
N ARG A 49 14.34 -18.03 -11.84
CA ARG A 49 13.15 -18.85 -12.13
C ARG A 49 13.45 -20.35 -12.06
N ASN A 50 14.63 -20.77 -12.50
CA ASN A 50 15.01 -22.18 -12.53
C ASN A 50 15.22 -22.72 -11.11
N ASP A 51 15.76 -21.92 -10.19
CA ASP A 51 15.90 -22.29 -8.79
C ASP A 51 14.55 -22.56 -8.11
N ILE A 52 13.52 -21.78 -8.46
CA ILE A 52 12.17 -21.94 -7.87
C ILE A 52 11.40 -23.09 -8.52
N VAL A 53 11.58 -23.27 -9.82
CA VAL A 53 10.92 -24.33 -10.57
C VAL A 53 11.56 -25.68 -10.27
N ASN A 54 12.87 -25.73 -10.09
CA ASN A 54 13.62 -26.97 -9.87
C ASN A 54 13.55 -27.39 -8.39
N PRO A 55 12.81 -28.48 -8.04
CA PRO A 55 12.72 -28.96 -6.66
C PRO A 55 14.06 -29.39 -6.05
N ASP A 56 15.07 -29.69 -6.89
CA ASP A 56 16.39 -30.14 -6.47
C ASP A 56 17.41 -28.98 -6.34
N SER A 57 16.97 -27.72 -6.52
CA SER A 57 17.84 -26.55 -6.45
C SER A 57 18.35 -26.27 -5.03
N ARG A 58 19.44 -25.50 -4.93
CA ARG A 58 20.01 -25.00 -3.66
C ARG A 58 19.00 -24.28 -2.77
N PHE A 59 17.97 -23.70 -3.39
CA PHE A 59 16.92 -22.98 -2.68
C PHE A 59 16.10 -23.89 -1.75
N TYR A 60 16.01 -25.21 -2.03
CA TYR A 60 15.25 -26.17 -1.22
C TYR A 60 16.11 -27.11 -0.34
N GLN A 61 17.43 -27.15 -0.54
CA GLN A 61 18.32 -28.20 0.01
C GLN A 61 18.43 -28.30 1.55
N ASN A 62 17.91 -27.33 2.31
CA ASN A 62 18.01 -27.29 3.79
C ASN A 62 16.67 -27.37 4.54
N ASN A 63 15.54 -27.58 3.85
CA ASN A 63 14.22 -27.66 4.49
C ASN A 63 13.79 -29.12 4.70
N GLY A 64 13.89 -29.61 5.95
CA GLY A 64 13.74 -31.03 6.33
C GLY A 64 12.39 -31.71 6.01
N THR A 65 12.39 -33.03 6.01
CA THR A 65 11.29 -33.94 5.61
C THR A 65 10.06 -33.95 6.53
N PHE A 66 8.85 -33.91 5.97
CA PHE A 66 7.62 -34.39 6.63
C PHE A 66 6.72 -35.19 5.68
N ALA A 67 6.17 -36.28 6.22
CA ALA A 67 5.27 -37.21 5.55
C ALA A 67 3.90 -36.55 5.28
N ALA A 68 3.39 -36.69 4.07
CA ALA A 68 2.03 -36.27 3.74
C ALA A 68 1.12 -37.49 3.68
N SER A 69 -0.04 -37.41 4.33
CA SER A 69 -1.13 -38.38 4.15
C SER A 69 -2.39 -37.68 3.64
N GLY A 70 -3.10 -38.36 2.73
CA GLY A 70 -4.44 -38.01 2.23
C GLY A 70 -4.52 -36.99 1.08
N ALA A 71 -3.95 -35.78 1.23
CA ALA A 71 -4.03 -34.70 0.23
C ALA A 71 -2.66 -34.20 -0.24
N ARG A 72 -1.66 -35.10 -0.34
CA ARG A 72 -0.26 -34.77 -0.68
C ARG A 72 -0.13 -33.97 -1.98
N ARG A 73 -0.83 -34.41 -3.03
CA ARG A 73 -0.78 -33.77 -4.36
C ARG A 73 -1.15 -32.28 -4.28
N THR A 74 -2.27 -31.98 -3.61
CA THR A 74 -2.77 -30.61 -3.41
C THR A 74 -1.81 -29.76 -2.56
N LEU A 75 -1.17 -30.36 -1.54
CA LEU A 75 -0.19 -29.66 -0.72
C LEU A 75 1.06 -29.27 -1.53
N ILE A 76 1.59 -30.20 -2.33
CA ILE A 76 2.73 -29.96 -3.23
C ILE A 76 2.38 -28.86 -4.23
N GLU A 77 1.20 -28.97 -4.87
CA GLU A 77 0.72 -28.00 -5.85
C GLU A 77 0.56 -26.59 -5.25
N ASN A 78 -0.08 -26.47 -4.08
CA ASN A 78 -0.27 -25.18 -3.41
C ASN A 78 1.04 -24.58 -2.92
N ALA A 79 1.95 -25.39 -2.37
CA ALA A 79 3.26 -24.94 -1.91
C ALA A 79 4.12 -24.45 -3.09
N ALA A 80 4.20 -25.23 -4.16
CA ALA A 80 4.91 -24.90 -5.40
C ALA A 80 4.34 -23.63 -6.04
N ARG A 81 3.02 -23.56 -6.21
CA ARG A 81 2.34 -22.38 -6.77
C ARG A 81 2.57 -21.15 -5.90
N GLY A 82 2.43 -21.28 -4.58
CA GLY A 82 2.60 -20.17 -3.64
C GLY A 82 4.03 -19.61 -3.62
N VAL A 83 5.06 -20.47 -3.64
CA VAL A 83 6.45 -20.00 -3.75
C VAL A 83 6.74 -19.41 -5.14
N GLY A 84 6.20 -20.01 -6.20
CA GLY A 84 6.24 -19.48 -7.56
C GLY A 84 5.69 -18.05 -7.65
N ILE A 85 4.50 -17.80 -7.10
CA ILE A 85 3.87 -16.46 -7.09
C ILE A 85 4.77 -15.43 -6.41
N ARG A 86 5.26 -15.74 -5.20
CA ARG A 86 6.14 -14.81 -4.46
C ARG A 86 7.43 -14.52 -5.23
N ALA A 87 8.02 -15.53 -5.85
CA ALA A 87 9.24 -15.41 -6.62
C ALA A 87 9.05 -14.60 -7.92
N GLY A 88 8.02 -14.94 -8.70
CA GLY A 88 7.70 -14.22 -9.93
C GLY A 88 7.36 -12.76 -9.69
N PHE A 89 6.63 -12.47 -8.60
CA PHE A 89 6.35 -11.10 -8.18
C PHE A 89 7.62 -10.34 -7.83
N ALA A 90 8.50 -10.91 -6.99
CA ALA A 90 9.72 -10.25 -6.55
C ALA A 90 10.65 -9.93 -7.74
N ALA A 91 10.86 -10.90 -8.63
CA ALA A 91 11.70 -10.73 -9.81
C ALA A 91 11.17 -9.65 -10.77
N GLU A 92 9.86 -9.66 -11.06
CA GLU A 92 9.27 -8.63 -11.92
C GLU A 92 9.27 -7.25 -11.22
N ALA A 93 9.02 -7.19 -9.91
CA ALA A 93 9.08 -5.95 -9.14
C ALA A 93 10.48 -5.32 -9.17
N GLU A 94 11.55 -6.12 -9.05
CA GLU A 94 12.93 -5.67 -9.21
C GLU A 94 13.19 -5.11 -10.61
N GLN A 95 12.77 -5.83 -11.64
CA GLN A 95 12.93 -5.39 -13.02
C GLN A 95 12.19 -4.06 -13.27
N ILE A 96 10.94 -3.95 -12.82
CA ILE A 96 10.14 -2.71 -12.92
C ILE A 96 10.84 -1.58 -12.16
N ASN A 97 11.21 -1.79 -10.90
CA ASN A 97 11.87 -0.78 -10.08
C ASN A 97 13.18 -0.29 -10.70
N ALA A 98 13.99 -1.21 -11.24
CA ALA A 98 15.22 -0.88 -11.96
C ALA A 98 14.95 -0.02 -13.20
N ILE A 99 13.96 -0.40 -14.03
CA ILE A 99 13.55 0.36 -15.21
C ILE A 99 13.08 1.77 -14.81
N VAL A 100 12.23 1.89 -13.80
CA VAL A 100 11.70 3.17 -13.31
C VAL A 100 12.85 4.06 -12.81
N MET A 101 13.74 3.51 -11.99
CA MET A 101 14.87 4.25 -11.43
C MET A 101 15.89 4.70 -12.49
N GLN A 102 16.19 3.84 -13.47
CA GLN A 102 17.21 4.12 -14.47
C GLN A 102 16.70 5.01 -15.60
N LYS A 103 15.47 4.78 -16.08
CA LYS A 103 14.93 5.45 -17.27
C LYS A 103 14.01 6.63 -16.96
N TRP A 104 13.21 6.55 -15.89
CA TRP A 104 12.09 7.46 -15.67
C TRP A 104 12.28 8.42 -14.50
N ARG A 105 13.23 8.16 -13.60
CA ARG A 105 13.47 8.96 -12.38
C ARG A 105 13.43 10.47 -12.61
N ARG A 106 14.21 10.99 -13.57
CA ARG A 106 14.27 12.44 -13.84
C ARG A 106 12.91 13.01 -14.27
N ILE A 107 12.18 12.28 -15.10
CA ILE A 107 10.86 12.71 -15.60
C ILE A 107 9.85 12.71 -14.45
N LEU A 108 9.87 11.67 -13.61
CA LEU A 108 8.99 11.56 -12.45
C LEU A 108 9.31 12.60 -11.37
N ASP A 109 10.58 12.89 -11.13
CA ASP A 109 11.03 13.96 -10.20
C ASP A 109 10.50 15.34 -10.63
N GLN A 110 10.48 15.60 -11.94
CA GLN A 110 9.99 16.87 -12.49
C GLN A 110 8.46 16.95 -12.49
N HIS A 111 7.79 15.89 -12.94
CA HIS A 111 6.34 15.87 -13.11
C HIS A 111 5.60 15.80 -11.77
N TYR A 112 6.05 14.93 -10.86
CA TYR A 112 5.44 14.72 -9.55
C TYR A 112 6.17 15.50 -8.44
N ASN A 113 6.33 16.82 -8.65
CA ASN A 113 6.96 17.68 -7.65
C ASN A 113 5.93 18.09 -6.58
N PHE A 114 5.92 17.37 -5.45
CA PHE A 114 5.01 17.63 -4.33
C PHE A 114 5.42 18.84 -3.48
N ARG A 115 6.70 19.25 -3.49
CA ARG A 115 7.22 20.34 -2.65
C ARG A 115 6.36 21.61 -2.63
N PRO A 116 5.97 22.19 -3.79
CA PRO A 116 5.15 23.40 -3.80
C PRO A 116 3.71 23.19 -3.32
N LEU A 117 3.25 21.94 -3.20
CA LEU A 117 1.90 21.62 -2.72
C LEU A 117 1.83 21.54 -1.20
N LEU A 118 2.96 21.38 -0.51
CA LEU A 118 2.97 21.35 0.95
C LEU A 118 2.62 22.73 1.52
N MET A 119 1.98 22.68 2.68
CA MET A 119 1.54 23.84 3.43
C MET A 119 2.41 24.02 4.67
N GLN A 120 2.25 25.17 5.33
CA GLN A 120 2.96 25.50 6.57
C GLN A 120 4.48 25.25 6.48
N ASN A 121 5.14 25.95 5.54
CA ASN A 121 6.58 25.86 5.30
C ASN A 121 7.08 24.41 5.05
N GLY A 122 6.29 23.59 4.37
CA GLY A 122 6.71 22.25 3.99
C GLY A 122 6.45 21.17 5.05
N VAL A 123 5.69 21.45 6.10
CA VAL A 123 5.45 20.50 7.21
C VAL A 123 4.09 19.81 7.11
N VAL A 124 3.13 20.40 6.38
CA VAL A 124 1.78 19.85 6.23
C VAL A 124 1.58 19.36 4.80
N VAL A 125 1.31 18.07 4.66
CA VAL A 125 0.83 17.49 3.41
C VAL A 125 -0.66 17.79 3.30
N PRO A 126 -1.12 18.43 2.20
CA PRO A 126 -2.55 18.74 2.01
C PRO A 126 -3.39 17.46 1.89
N PRO A 127 -4.71 17.55 2.09
CA PRO A 127 -5.59 16.43 1.79
C PRO A 127 -5.58 16.09 0.30
N VAL A 128 -5.97 14.86 -0.03
CA VAL A 128 -6.24 14.45 -1.40
C VAL A 128 -7.73 14.50 -1.65
N ILE A 129 -8.14 15.27 -2.66
CA ILE A 129 -9.53 15.35 -3.09
C ILE A 129 -9.71 14.67 -4.43
N THR A 130 -10.72 13.81 -4.56
CA THR A 130 -11.15 13.28 -5.86
C THR A 130 -12.39 14.01 -6.36
N ARG A 131 -12.57 13.97 -7.68
CA ARG A 131 -13.74 14.50 -8.39
C ARG A 131 -14.31 13.37 -9.25
N ILE A 132 -15.59 13.07 -9.07
CA ILE A 132 -16.34 12.15 -9.93
C ILE A 132 -17.37 12.97 -10.71
N GLN A 133 -17.37 12.86 -12.03
CA GLN A 133 -18.35 13.52 -12.89
C GLN A 133 -19.49 12.57 -13.23
N GLY A 134 -20.71 13.08 -13.29
CA GLY A 134 -21.90 12.32 -13.71
C GLY A 134 -22.20 11.14 -12.79
N VAL A 135 -22.16 11.34 -11.47
CA VAL A 135 -22.52 10.30 -10.51
C VAL A 135 -23.97 9.92 -10.73
N ARG A 136 -24.22 8.61 -10.81
CA ARG A 136 -25.55 8.03 -10.88
C ARG A 136 -25.56 6.75 -10.08
N GLU A 137 -26.44 6.70 -9.09
CA GLU A 137 -26.58 5.55 -8.20
C GLU A 137 -28.05 5.16 -8.13
N LEU A 138 -28.33 3.87 -7.99
CA LEU A 138 -29.68 3.36 -7.78
C LEU A 138 -29.72 2.61 -6.44
N PRO A 139 -29.74 3.31 -5.28
CA PRO A 139 -29.64 2.66 -3.97
C PRO A 139 -30.80 1.70 -3.66
N SER A 140 -31.93 1.87 -4.35
CA SER A 140 -33.06 0.95 -4.30
C SER A 140 -33.82 1.00 -5.62
N SER A 141 -34.72 0.04 -5.84
CA SER A 141 -35.62 0.03 -7.02
C SER A 141 -36.51 1.27 -7.17
N ARG A 142 -36.57 2.14 -6.16
CA ARG A 142 -37.41 3.35 -6.15
C ARG A 142 -36.64 4.67 -6.02
N LEU A 143 -35.31 4.63 -5.90
CA LEU A 143 -34.50 5.85 -5.76
C LEU A 143 -33.36 5.83 -6.76
N LEU A 144 -33.37 6.80 -7.66
CA LEU A 144 -32.24 7.13 -8.52
C LEU A 144 -31.60 8.42 -7.99
N TYR A 145 -30.38 8.31 -7.48
CA TYR A 145 -29.56 9.44 -7.09
C TYR A 145 -28.66 9.84 -8.27
N SER A 146 -28.54 11.14 -8.53
CA SER A 146 -27.60 11.64 -9.53
C SER A 146 -27.02 12.99 -9.13
N ALA A 147 -25.73 13.18 -9.39
CA ALA A 147 -25.04 14.44 -9.22
C ALA A 147 -24.16 14.73 -10.44
N GLN A 148 -24.13 15.98 -10.88
CA GLN A 148 -23.24 16.37 -11.98
C GLN A 148 -21.77 16.19 -11.59
N ILE A 149 -21.42 16.54 -10.36
CA ILE A 149 -20.08 16.36 -9.80
C ILE A 149 -20.20 15.97 -8.32
N GLN A 150 -19.41 14.99 -7.90
CA GLN A 150 -19.15 14.66 -6.50
C GLN A 150 -17.69 14.89 -6.19
N TYR A 151 -17.42 15.53 -5.05
CA TYR A 151 -16.07 15.66 -4.50
C TYR A 151 -15.97 14.84 -3.22
N GLU A 152 -14.80 14.24 -3.01
CA GLU A 152 -14.53 13.44 -1.81
C GLU A 152 -13.10 13.69 -1.34
N ILE A 153 -12.92 13.92 -0.04
CA ILE A 153 -11.60 13.89 0.60
C ILE A 153 -11.26 12.43 0.85
N VAL A 154 -10.37 11.86 0.03
CA VAL A 154 -9.99 10.44 0.11
C VAL A 154 -8.75 10.21 0.97
N LYS A 155 -7.99 11.27 1.27
CA LYS A 155 -6.93 11.26 2.28
C LYS A 155 -6.94 12.56 3.07
N GLU A 156 -6.92 12.43 4.39
CA GLU A 156 -6.83 13.55 5.33
C GLU A 156 -5.45 14.23 5.28
N PRO A 157 -5.35 15.52 5.65
CA PRO A 157 -4.07 16.19 5.78
C PRO A 157 -3.24 15.55 6.90
N ARG A 158 -1.92 15.55 6.75
CA ARG A 158 -1.00 14.99 7.74
C ARG A 158 0.26 15.80 7.87
N LEU A 159 0.91 15.70 9.03
CA LEU A 159 2.26 16.22 9.22
C LEU A 159 3.29 15.29 8.56
N SER A 160 4.35 15.89 8.01
CA SER A 160 5.46 15.16 7.42
C SER A 160 6.74 15.98 7.60
N THR A 161 7.85 15.30 7.87
CA THR A 161 9.18 15.91 7.91
C THR A 161 9.78 16.04 6.51
N LEU A 162 9.26 15.27 5.55
CA LEU A 162 9.69 15.28 4.15
C LEU A 162 8.46 15.37 3.23
N PRO A 163 8.57 16.09 2.10
CA PRO A 163 7.58 16.03 1.03
C PRO A 163 7.40 14.58 0.55
N PRO A 164 6.18 14.16 0.21
CA PRO A 164 5.98 12.92 -0.53
C PRO A 164 6.80 12.92 -1.83
N SER A 165 7.18 11.74 -2.27
CA SER A 165 7.87 11.50 -3.53
C SER A 165 7.09 10.49 -4.36
N TRP A 166 7.24 10.51 -5.68
CA TRP A 166 6.73 9.45 -6.54
C TRP A 166 7.27 8.07 -6.13
N MET A 167 8.47 8.03 -5.52
CA MET A 167 9.09 6.80 -5.02
C MET A 167 8.27 6.14 -3.91
N ASP A 168 7.49 6.92 -3.16
CA ASP A 168 6.59 6.40 -2.11
C ASP A 168 5.43 5.58 -2.67
N TYR A 169 5.22 5.65 -3.98
CA TYR A 169 4.13 5.01 -4.69
C TYR A 169 4.65 4.00 -5.70
N ALA A 170 5.48 4.45 -6.65
CA ALA A 170 5.79 3.69 -7.86
C ALA A 170 6.99 2.73 -7.73
N LEU A 171 7.53 2.56 -6.51
CA LEU A 171 8.47 1.49 -6.22
C LEU A 171 7.71 0.34 -5.55
N LEU A 172 7.69 -0.80 -6.23
CA LEU A 172 7.05 -1.98 -5.69
C LEU A 172 7.86 -2.55 -4.51
N PRO A 173 7.18 -3.02 -3.46
CA PRO A 173 7.88 -3.62 -2.34
C PRO A 173 8.43 -4.99 -2.73
N ILE A 174 9.73 -5.17 -2.56
CA ILE A 174 10.40 -6.47 -2.76
C ILE A 174 10.50 -7.15 -1.41
N ARG A 175 9.96 -8.37 -1.32
CA ARG A 175 9.98 -9.18 -0.09
C ARG A 175 10.86 -10.38 -0.31
N ASP A 176 11.65 -10.73 0.70
CA ASP A 176 12.48 -11.93 0.68
C ASP A 176 11.61 -13.16 0.41
N VAL A 177 11.98 -13.92 -0.62
CA VAL A 177 11.28 -15.15 -0.97
C VAL A 177 11.94 -16.29 -0.23
N ARG A 178 11.18 -16.91 0.66
CA ARG A 178 11.64 -18.07 1.42
C ARG A 178 11.04 -19.36 0.85
N PRO A 179 11.83 -20.45 0.82
CA PRO A 179 11.30 -21.76 0.48
C PRO A 179 10.20 -22.11 1.48
N PRO A 180 9.13 -22.80 1.04
CA PRO A 180 8.16 -23.32 1.97
C PRO A 180 8.84 -24.33 2.89
N ASN A 181 8.36 -24.39 4.13
CA ASN A 181 8.86 -25.37 5.07
C ASN A 181 8.51 -26.77 4.54
N ASN A 182 9.41 -27.72 4.80
CA ASN A 182 9.11 -29.14 4.68
C ASN A 182 8.86 -29.67 3.27
N VAL A 183 9.75 -29.32 2.33
CA VAL A 183 9.68 -29.78 0.93
C VAL A 183 10.32 -31.17 0.83
N SER A 184 9.51 -32.19 0.54
CA SER A 184 9.99 -33.54 0.25
C SER A 184 9.16 -34.17 -0.88
N PHE A 185 9.84 -34.92 -1.74
CA PHE A 185 9.25 -35.59 -2.89
C PHE A 185 9.56 -37.08 -2.82
N GLU A 186 8.54 -37.92 -2.97
CA GLU A 186 8.68 -39.38 -2.93
C GLU A 186 9.02 -39.99 -4.29
N ASN A 187 8.67 -39.29 -5.37
CA ASN A 187 8.83 -39.80 -6.74
C ASN A 187 8.97 -38.66 -7.76
N ASN A 188 9.31 -39.03 -9.00
CA ASN A 188 9.46 -38.06 -10.09
C ASN A 188 8.14 -37.37 -10.48
N ALA A 189 6.98 -38.02 -10.32
CA ALA A 189 5.69 -37.41 -10.65
C ALA A 189 5.37 -36.23 -9.71
N GLU A 190 5.79 -36.29 -8.46
CA GLU A 190 5.68 -35.18 -7.51
C GLU A 190 6.62 -34.02 -7.85
N LYS A 191 7.84 -34.33 -8.31
CA LYS A 191 8.77 -33.31 -8.83
C LYS A 191 8.24 -32.64 -10.10
N ASP A 192 7.61 -33.41 -10.98
CA ASP A 192 6.97 -32.88 -12.20
C ASP A 192 5.79 -31.97 -11.84
N LEU A 193 4.97 -32.38 -10.88
CA LEU A 193 3.88 -31.56 -10.35
C LEU A 193 4.41 -30.24 -9.77
N TRP A 194 5.44 -30.30 -8.91
CA TRP A 194 6.10 -29.11 -8.38
C TRP A 194 6.55 -28.17 -9.50
N ARG A 195 7.29 -28.71 -10.48
CA ARG A 195 7.79 -27.94 -11.63
C ARG A 195 6.67 -27.22 -12.37
N SER A 196 5.56 -27.91 -12.64
CA SER A 196 4.42 -27.32 -13.34
C SER A 196 3.73 -26.22 -12.51
N ALA A 197 3.45 -26.49 -11.24
CA ALA A 197 2.75 -25.57 -10.34
C ALA A 197 3.59 -24.34 -9.99
N ALA A 198 4.90 -24.51 -9.77
CA ALA A 198 5.83 -23.41 -9.54
C ALA A 198 5.96 -22.50 -10.78
N ARG A 199 5.99 -23.07 -12.00
CA ARG A 199 5.97 -22.27 -13.25
C ARG A 199 4.68 -21.46 -13.38
N ALA A 200 3.53 -22.10 -13.20
CA ALA A 200 2.24 -21.41 -13.25
C ALA A 200 2.14 -20.31 -12.18
N GLY A 201 2.65 -20.58 -10.98
CA GLY A 201 2.74 -19.59 -9.91
C GLY A 201 3.67 -18.42 -10.28
N TRP A 202 4.83 -18.70 -10.88
CA TRP A 202 5.76 -17.65 -11.33
C TRP A 202 5.09 -16.70 -12.32
N ASP A 203 4.47 -17.25 -13.36
CA ASP A 203 3.87 -16.44 -14.43
C ASP A 203 2.70 -15.59 -13.87
N GLU A 204 1.96 -16.13 -12.90
CA GLU A 204 0.94 -15.40 -12.14
C GLU A 204 1.55 -14.28 -11.29
N GLY A 205 2.64 -14.53 -10.57
CA GLY A 205 3.35 -13.53 -9.77
C GLY A 205 3.84 -12.35 -10.60
N VAL A 206 4.37 -12.63 -11.80
CA VAL A 206 4.76 -11.61 -12.79
C VAL A 206 3.56 -10.74 -13.19
N ARG A 207 2.42 -11.37 -13.49
CA ARG A 207 1.19 -10.66 -13.85
C ARG A 207 0.71 -9.77 -12.71
N GLU A 208 0.69 -10.27 -11.49
CA GLU A 208 0.29 -9.52 -10.29
C GLU A 208 1.22 -8.34 -10.00
N ALA A 209 2.54 -8.48 -10.18
CA ALA A 209 3.48 -7.37 -10.04
C ALA A 209 3.19 -6.23 -11.03
N ARG A 210 2.90 -6.56 -12.28
CA ARG A 210 2.54 -5.56 -13.31
C ARG A 210 1.25 -4.82 -12.97
N LEU A 211 0.22 -5.54 -12.51
CA LEU A 211 -1.04 -4.92 -12.07
C LEU A 211 -0.80 -4.01 -10.85
N ALA A 212 -0.04 -4.50 -9.86
CA ALA A 212 0.31 -3.71 -8.69
C ALA A 212 1.06 -2.43 -9.06
N PHE A 213 1.93 -2.45 -10.07
CA PHE A 213 2.60 -1.25 -10.57
C PHE A 213 1.63 -0.25 -11.20
N VAL A 214 0.70 -0.73 -12.04
CA VAL A 214 -0.34 0.13 -12.66
C VAL A 214 -1.21 0.77 -11.59
N ASP A 215 -1.66 0.00 -10.61
CA ASP A 215 -2.47 0.51 -9.49
C ASP A 215 -1.71 1.54 -8.66
N ALA A 216 -0.44 1.25 -8.34
CA ALA A 216 0.42 2.18 -7.61
C ALA A 216 0.62 3.50 -8.37
N PHE A 217 0.82 3.44 -9.68
CA PHE A 217 0.95 4.62 -10.52
C PHE A 217 -0.37 5.41 -10.63
N ASN A 218 -1.51 4.73 -10.69
CA ASN A 218 -2.83 5.37 -10.65
C ASN A 218 -3.07 6.10 -9.32
N VAL A 219 -2.65 5.51 -8.20
CA VAL A 219 -2.70 6.16 -6.89
C VAL A 219 -1.80 7.39 -6.84
N LEU A 220 -0.57 7.32 -7.38
CA LEU A 220 0.33 8.46 -7.50
C LEU A 220 -0.32 9.62 -8.28
N ALA A 221 -0.84 9.34 -9.47
CA ALA A 221 -1.46 10.32 -10.33
C ALA A 221 -2.69 10.96 -9.66
N ARG A 222 -3.56 10.13 -9.08
CA ARG A 222 -4.75 10.57 -8.33
C ARG A 222 -4.36 11.47 -7.16
N ASP A 223 -3.38 11.06 -6.36
CA ASP A 223 -3.01 11.79 -5.15
C ASP A 223 -2.34 13.12 -5.47
N TYR A 224 -1.45 13.16 -6.47
CA TYR A 224 -0.84 14.40 -6.94
C TYR A 224 -1.90 15.38 -7.46
N ALA A 225 -2.76 14.94 -8.38
CA ALA A 225 -3.84 15.76 -8.92
C ALA A 225 -4.84 16.19 -7.84
N GLY A 226 -5.13 15.32 -6.88
CA GLY A 226 -6.07 15.61 -5.80
C GLY A 226 -5.54 16.64 -4.80
N MET A 227 -4.22 16.69 -4.57
CA MET A 227 -3.58 17.76 -3.81
C MET A 227 -3.62 19.10 -4.57
N GLN A 228 -3.46 19.09 -5.89
CA GLN A 228 -3.63 20.30 -6.72
C GLN A 228 -5.09 20.80 -6.66
N LEU A 229 -6.05 19.89 -6.82
CA LEU A 229 -7.47 20.19 -6.73
C LEU A 229 -7.85 20.76 -5.35
N PHE A 230 -7.26 20.25 -4.27
CA PHE A 230 -7.42 20.85 -2.95
C PHE A 230 -7.06 22.34 -2.94
N HIS A 231 -5.92 22.73 -3.51
CA HIS A 231 -5.51 24.14 -3.56
C HIS A 231 -6.46 25.00 -4.40
N GLU A 232 -7.02 24.46 -5.48
CA GLU A 232 -8.05 25.14 -6.28
C GLU A 232 -9.33 25.39 -5.48
N LEU A 233 -9.83 24.35 -4.80
CA LEU A 233 -11.06 24.41 -4.00
C LEU A 233 -10.89 25.26 -2.73
N ALA A 234 -9.70 25.24 -2.12
CA ALA A 234 -9.38 26.07 -0.97
C ALA A 234 -9.33 27.55 -1.33
N ARG A 235 -8.68 27.91 -2.45
CA ARG A 235 -8.63 29.31 -2.95
C ARG A 235 -10.00 29.87 -3.27
N SER A 236 -10.92 29.02 -3.74
CA SER A 236 -12.30 29.40 -4.05
C SER A 236 -13.25 29.30 -2.85
N GLY A 237 -12.75 28.88 -1.68
CA GLY A 237 -13.52 28.81 -0.43
C GLY A 237 -14.41 27.58 -0.27
N PHE A 238 -14.45 26.68 -1.25
CA PHE A 238 -15.25 25.43 -1.19
C PHE A 238 -14.72 24.41 -0.19
N VAL A 239 -13.43 24.46 0.14
CA VAL A 239 -12.80 23.56 1.11
C VAL A 239 -12.01 24.38 2.15
N SER A 240 -12.11 23.98 3.41
CA SER A 240 -11.29 24.60 4.46
C SER A 240 -9.83 24.14 4.39
N VAL A 241 -8.92 25.09 4.53
CA VAL A 241 -7.51 24.82 4.83
C VAL A 241 -7.39 24.08 6.18
N PRO A 242 -6.55 23.02 6.29
CA PRO A 242 -6.28 22.35 7.55
C PRO A 242 -5.75 23.34 8.59
N ARG A 243 -6.21 23.23 9.84
CA ARG A 243 -5.76 24.12 10.91
C ARG A 243 -4.62 23.47 11.67
N VAL A 244 -3.54 24.24 11.87
CA VAL A 244 -2.37 23.85 12.65
C VAL A 244 -2.12 24.83 13.78
N ASP A 245 -1.72 24.31 14.93
CA ASP A 245 -1.20 25.08 16.05
C ASP A 245 0.32 24.97 16.07
N ILE A 246 0.98 26.10 16.28
CA ILE A 246 2.44 26.17 16.31
C ILE A 246 2.86 26.77 17.64
N SER A 247 3.56 25.98 18.43
CA SER A 247 4.21 26.43 19.65
C SER A 247 5.69 26.67 19.37
N ARG A 248 6.24 27.76 19.91
CA ARG A 248 7.66 28.09 19.81
C ARG A 248 8.20 28.40 21.18
N GLN A 249 9.37 27.85 21.50
CA GLN A 249 10.05 28.09 22.75
C GLN A 249 11.54 28.38 22.49
N ALA A 250 12.00 29.55 22.93
CA ALA A 250 13.36 30.00 22.65
C ALA A 250 14.41 29.11 23.32
N THR A 251 14.18 28.74 24.58
CA THR A 251 15.04 27.82 25.33
C THR A 251 14.20 26.94 26.24
N ARG A 252 14.48 25.63 26.25
CA ARG A 252 13.93 24.66 27.22
C ARG A 252 15.05 23.79 27.74
N ILE A 253 15.11 23.61 29.06
CA ILE A 253 16.02 22.67 29.71
C ILE A 253 15.17 21.52 30.26
N ASP A 254 15.64 20.30 30.06
CA ASP A 254 14.93 19.06 30.40
C ASP A 254 15.92 18.06 31.03
N GLU A 255 15.41 16.92 31.49
CA GLU A 255 16.18 15.81 32.07
C GLU A 255 17.15 16.29 33.16
N ASN A 256 16.65 17.11 34.10
CA ASN A 256 17.42 17.68 35.21
C ASN A 256 18.70 18.42 34.77
N GLY A 257 18.65 19.15 33.65
CA GLY A 257 19.78 19.93 33.16
C GLY A 257 20.69 19.19 32.17
N ARG A 258 20.38 17.93 31.84
CA ARG A 258 21.17 17.13 30.90
C ARG A 258 20.82 17.38 29.44
N ARG A 259 19.65 17.97 29.16
CA ARG A 259 19.24 18.34 27.79
C ARG A 259 18.78 19.78 27.74
N ALA A 260 19.23 20.49 26.73
CA ALA A 260 18.76 21.81 26.39
C ALA A 260 18.30 21.83 24.93
N PHE A 261 17.20 22.53 24.69
CA PHE A 261 16.61 22.79 23.38
C PHE A 261 16.66 24.29 23.15
N VAL A 262 17.06 24.70 21.95
CA VAL A 262 17.13 26.10 21.54
C VAL A 262 16.30 26.26 20.27
N ASN A 263 15.50 27.32 20.20
CA ASN A 263 14.57 27.60 19.10
C ASN A 263 13.65 26.41 18.79
N GLU A 264 13.09 25.80 19.84
CA GLU A 264 12.17 24.68 19.70
C GLU A 264 10.87 25.14 19.01
N GLN A 265 10.42 24.36 18.04
CA GLN A 265 9.13 24.56 17.37
C GLN A 265 8.37 23.23 17.37
N ALA A 266 7.14 23.25 17.86
CA ALA A 266 6.20 22.14 17.77
C ALA A 266 5.03 22.53 16.88
N VAL A 267 4.69 21.67 15.91
CA VAL A 267 3.54 21.84 15.02
C VAL A 267 2.53 20.73 15.31
N ARG A 268 1.27 21.10 15.52
CA ARG A 268 0.17 20.16 15.76
C ARG A 268 -0.95 20.41 14.76
N LEU A 269 -1.38 19.36 14.08
CA LEU A 269 -2.59 19.40 13.26
C LEU A 269 -3.81 19.30 14.18
N VAL A 270 -4.65 20.35 14.21
CA VAL A 270 -5.78 20.47 15.15
C VAL A 270 -7.14 20.34 14.48
N ALA A 271 -7.23 20.49 13.16
CA ALA A 271 -8.42 20.16 12.39
C ALA A 271 -8.06 19.80 10.94
N GLY A 272 -8.74 18.79 10.41
CA GLY A 272 -8.68 18.41 9.00
C GLY A 272 -9.41 19.39 8.07
N SER A 273 -9.47 19.01 6.80
CA SER A 273 -10.21 19.77 5.78
C SER A 273 -11.67 19.31 5.71
N ARG A 274 -12.57 20.23 5.39
CA ARG A 274 -13.99 19.93 5.14
C ARG A 274 -14.54 20.80 4.03
N PHE A 275 -15.48 20.26 3.26
CA PHE A 275 -16.25 21.04 2.30
C PHE A 275 -17.11 22.08 3.03
N ARG A 276 -17.32 23.23 2.38
CA ARG A 276 -18.13 24.33 2.88
C ARG A 276 -19.18 24.69 1.85
N LEU A 277 -20.38 25.01 2.34
CA LEU A 277 -21.36 25.72 1.54
C LEU A 277 -20.89 27.17 1.38
N ARG A 278 -20.92 27.67 0.15
CA ARG A 278 -20.71 29.08 -0.11
C ARG A 278 -22.02 29.79 0.23
N ASN A 279 -22.02 30.61 1.28
CA ASN A 279 -23.09 31.57 1.52
C ASN A 279 -22.95 32.76 0.57
#